data_AF-A0A0S8KH86-F1
#
_entry.id   AF-A0A0S8KH86-F1
#
_cell.length_a   1.000
_cell.length_b   1.000
_cell.length_c   1.000
_cell.angle_alpha   90.00
_cell.angle_beta   90.00
_cell.angle_gamma   90.00
#
_symmetry.space_group_name_H-M   'P 1'
#
loop_
_entity.id
_entity.type
_entity.pdbx_description
1 polymer ?
#
loop_
_entity_poly.entity_id
_entity_poly.type
_entity_poly.pdbx_seq_one_letter_code
_entity_poly.pdbx_strand_id
1 'polypeptide(L)'
;MAEKNNTGLLKTVLIIYAIVCLVYGLGYLIVPDSVVKLSGGDPIFHGWLRWSGGILVALGIGSILIFSNPKGQGIFVTTMALGCLLAGIGLVIAWITLPEESSAWFTILPTIVVLALACLLWWSRQQAKDVLYPKTE
;
A
#
# COMPACT_ATOMS: atom_id res chain seq x y z
N MET A 1 33.64 12.48 4.29
CA MET A 1 32.28 12.61 4.87
C MET A 1 31.50 11.38 4.44
N ALA A 2 31.20 10.47 5.38
CA ALA A 2 30.50 9.23 5.06
C ALA A 2 29.02 9.53 4.81
N GLU A 3 28.63 9.56 3.54
CA GLU A 3 27.25 9.61 3.06
C GLU A 3 26.57 8.29 3.47
N LYS A 4 26.07 8.26 4.71
CA LYS A 4 25.49 7.05 5.29
C LYS A 4 24.18 6.77 4.55
N ASN A 5 24.13 5.64 3.83
CA ASN A 5 23.01 5.10 3.04
C ASN A 5 21.62 5.24 3.73
N ASN A 6 21.02 6.43 3.67
CA ASN A 6 19.72 6.76 4.28
C ASN A 6 18.51 6.19 3.52
N THR A 7 18.76 5.34 2.52
CA THR A 7 17.73 4.68 1.70
C THR A 7 17.35 3.30 2.21
N GLY A 8 18.07 2.74 3.18
CA GLY A 8 17.81 1.38 3.70
C GLY A 8 16.38 1.21 4.19
N LEU A 9 15.90 2.13 5.03
CA LEU A 9 14.52 2.09 5.53
C LEU A 9 13.51 2.23 4.39
N LEU A 10 13.72 3.18 3.46
CA LEU A 10 12.85 3.38 2.29
C LEU A 10 12.73 2.09 1.47
N LYS A 11 13.86 1.44 1.18
CA LYS A 11 13.89 0.20 0.41
C LYS A 11 13.12 -0.93 1.11
N THR A 12 13.30 -1.09 2.41
CA THR A 12 12.55 -2.08 3.20
C THR A 12 11.05 -1.80 3.16
N VAL A 13 10.64 -0.55 3.38
CA VAL A 13 9.23 -0.17 3.38
C VAL A 13 8.59 -0.36 2.00
N LEU A 14 9.31 -0.03 0.92
CA LEU A 14 8.86 -0.26 -0.46
C LEU A 14 8.62 -1.75 -0.75
N ILE A 15 9.48 -2.64 -0.26
CA ILE A 15 9.28 -4.09 -0.42
C ILE A 15 8.03 -4.55 0.34
N ILE A 16 7.83 -4.10 1.58
CA ILE A 16 6.64 -4.48 2.36
C ILE A 16 5.37 -3.98 1.65
N TYR A 17 5.39 -2.73 1.19
CA TYR A 17 4.29 -2.17 0.39
C TYR A 17 4.05 -2.99 -0.89
N ALA A 18 5.10 -3.37 -1.62
CA ALA A 18 5.02 -4.21 -2.81
C ALA A 18 4.31 -5.53 -2.52
N ILE A 19 4.72 -6.22 -1.45
CA ILE A 19 4.14 -7.51 -1.04
C ILE A 19 2.64 -7.34 -0.73
N VAL A 20 2.27 -6.34 0.06
CA VAL A 20 0.87 -6.08 0.40
C VAL A 20 0.06 -5.81 -0.88
N CYS A 21 0.53 -4.89 -1.73
CA CYS A 21 -0.13 -4.57 -2.99
C CYS A 21 -0.28 -5.77 -3.92
N LEU A 22 0.74 -6.63 -4.04
CA LEU A 22 0.69 -7.80 -4.90
C LEU A 22 -0.22 -8.89 -4.33
N VAL A 23 -0.19 -9.15 -3.02
CA VAL A 23 -1.04 -10.17 -2.38
C VAL A 23 -2.52 -9.80 -2.52
N TYR A 24 -2.90 -8.58 -2.11
CA TYR A 24 -4.29 -8.12 -2.23
C TYR A 24 -4.68 -7.89 -3.70
N GLY A 25 -3.77 -7.35 -4.51
CA GLY A 25 -4.01 -7.07 -5.92
C GLY A 25 -4.27 -8.34 -6.74
N LEU A 26 -3.44 -9.38 -6.58
CA LEU A 26 -3.64 -10.67 -7.26
C LEU A 26 -4.89 -11.38 -6.74
N GLY A 27 -5.17 -11.31 -5.43
CA GLY A 27 -6.41 -11.85 -4.86
C GLY A 27 -7.65 -11.25 -5.52
N TYR A 28 -7.74 -9.92 -5.57
CA TYR A 28 -8.87 -9.22 -6.19
C TYR A 28 -8.94 -9.38 -7.71
N LEU A 29 -7.79 -9.46 -8.39
CA LEU A 29 -7.72 -9.56 -9.84
C LEU A 29 -8.09 -10.96 -10.36
N ILE A 30 -7.55 -12.02 -9.72
CA ILE A 30 -7.65 -13.39 -10.23
C ILE A 30 -8.83 -14.13 -9.57
N VAL A 31 -8.98 -14.02 -8.24
CA VAL A 31 -9.91 -14.84 -7.45
C VAL A 31 -10.87 -14.00 -6.56
N PRO A 32 -11.56 -12.98 -7.11
CA PRO A 32 -12.40 -12.07 -6.32
C PRO A 32 -13.47 -12.78 -5.47
N ASP A 33 -14.10 -13.83 -6.01
CA ASP A 33 -15.10 -14.66 -5.31
C ASP A 33 -14.57 -15.25 -3.99
N SER A 34 -13.34 -15.75 -4.01
CA SER A 34 -12.74 -16.38 -2.83
C SER A 34 -12.45 -15.33 -1.77
N VAL A 35 -12.03 -14.14 -2.20
CA VAL A 35 -11.71 -13.03 -1.29
C VAL A 35 -12.99 -12.48 -0.62
N VAL A 36 -14.08 -12.33 -1.37
CA VAL A 36 -15.38 -11.88 -0.82
C VAL A 36 -15.96 -12.91 0.17
N LYS A 37 -15.86 -14.20 -0.16
CA LYS A 37 -16.31 -15.25 0.77
C LYS A 37 -15.50 -15.25 2.07
N LEU A 38 -14.19 -15.01 2.00
CA LEU A 38 -13.33 -14.89 3.18
C LEU A 38 -13.66 -13.66 4.04
N SER A 39 -14.14 -12.57 3.43
CA SER A 39 -14.57 -11.38 4.17
C SER A 39 -15.93 -11.56 4.86
N GLY A 40 -16.69 -12.61 4.53
CA GLY A 40 -18.06 -12.79 5.00
C GLY A 40 -19.04 -11.77 4.41
N GLY A 41 -18.71 -11.22 3.24
CA GLY A 41 -19.52 -10.18 2.59
C GLY A 41 -20.45 -10.73 1.50
N ASP A 42 -21.45 -9.93 1.13
CA ASP A 42 -22.31 -10.22 0.00
C ASP A 42 -21.56 -10.18 -1.34
N PRO A 43 -22.07 -10.84 -2.40
CA PRO A 43 -21.48 -10.80 -3.72
C PRO A 43 -21.37 -9.36 -4.25
N ILE A 44 -20.13 -8.89 -4.46
CA ILE A 44 -19.84 -7.61 -5.12
C ILE A 44 -19.64 -7.86 -6.61
N PHE A 45 -20.08 -6.94 -7.46
CA PHE A 45 -19.80 -7.01 -8.89
C PHE A 45 -18.28 -7.13 -9.15
N HIS A 46 -17.86 -8.26 -9.74
CA HIS A 46 -16.44 -8.61 -9.89
C HIS A 46 -15.61 -7.59 -10.65
N GLY A 47 -16.22 -6.78 -11.53
CA GLY A 47 -15.52 -5.72 -12.23
C GLY A 47 -14.87 -4.71 -11.27
N TRP A 48 -15.54 -4.35 -10.17
CA TRP A 48 -14.99 -3.41 -9.18
C TRP A 48 -13.79 -3.98 -8.42
N LEU A 49 -13.85 -5.26 -8.08
CA LEU A 49 -12.75 -5.97 -7.43
C LEU A 49 -11.57 -6.17 -8.40
N ARG A 50 -11.83 -6.66 -9.61
CA ARG A 50 -10.75 -6.89 -10.59
C ARG A 50 -10.05 -5.61 -11.01
N TRP A 51 -10.80 -4.52 -11.21
CA TRP A 51 -10.24 -3.23 -11.56
C TRP A 51 -9.32 -2.68 -10.46
N SER A 52 -9.80 -2.68 -9.21
CA SER A 52 -8.98 -2.26 -8.07
C SER A 52 -7.77 -3.20 -7.84
N GLY A 53 -7.94 -4.50 -8.07
CA GLY A 53 -6.86 -5.49 -8.07
C GLY A 53 -5.76 -5.17 -9.07
N GLY A 54 -6.12 -4.82 -10.31
CA GLY A 54 -5.18 -4.38 -11.34
C GLY A 54 -4.39 -3.13 -10.93
N ILE A 55 -5.05 -2.14 -10.31
CA ILE A 55 -4.38 -0.95 -9.78
C ILE A 55 -3.38 -1.31 -8.68
N LEU A 56 -3.76 -2.18 -7.74
CA LEU A 56 -2.86 -2.63 -6.68
C LEU A 56 -1.64 -3.37 -7.23
N VAL A 57 -1.82 -4.24 -8.22
CA VAL A 57 -0.69 -4.90 -8.89
C VAL A 57 0.25 -3.88 -9.54
N ALA A 58 -0.29 -2.88 -10.25
CA ALA A 58 0.51 -1.83 -10.86
C ALA A 58 1.30 -1.01 -9.83
N LEU A 59 0.68 -0.66 -8.70
CA LEU A 59 1.34 0.03 -7.58
C LEU A 59 2.44 -0.83 -6.95
N GLY A 60 2.19 -2.14 -6.79
CA GLY A 60 3.19 -3.09 -6.31
C GLY A 60 4.42 -3.15 -7.23
N ILE A 61 4.22 -3.28 -8.53
CA ILE A 61 5.31 -3.24 -9.52
C ILE A 61 6.02 -1.88 -9.49
N GLY A 62 5.26 -0.78 -9.45
CA GLY A 62 5.82 0.57 -9.36
C GLY A 62 6.75 0.75 -8.16
N SER A 63 6.38 0.18 -7.01
CA SER A 63 7.20 0.22 -5.80
C SER A 63 8.52 -0.56 -5.93
N ILE A 64 8.53 -1.68 -6.68
CA ILE A 64 9.74 -2.47 -6.99
C ILE A 64 10.68 -1.68 -7.92
N LEU A 65 10.12 -0.98 -8.91
CA LEU A 65 10.90 -0.12 -9.80
C LEU A 65 11.59 1.01 -9.02
N ILE A 66 10.87 1.64 -8.08
CA ILE A 66 11.43 2.69 -7.20
C ILE A 66 12.45 2.11 -6.23
N PHE A 67 12.23 0.92 -5.69
CA PHE A 67 13.23 0.23 -4.86
C PHE A 67 14.56 0.07 -5.61
N SER A 68 14.48 -0.25 -6.90
CA SER A 68 15.64 -0.44 -7.77
C SER A 68 16.33 0.87 -8.10
N ASN A 69 15.58 1.94 -8.36
CA ASN A 69 16.11 3.28 -8.62
C ASN A 69 15.26 4.38 -7.96
N PRO A 70 15.56 4.75 -6.70
CA PRO A 70 14.75 5.72 -5.96
C PRO A 70 15.01 7.18 -6.34
N LYS A 71 16.07 7.48 -7.11
CA LYS A 71 16.50 8.85 -7.37
C LYS A 71 15.40 9.64 -8.09
N GLY A 72 15.00 10.78 -7.53
CA GLY A 72 13.98 11.65 -8.13
C GLY A 72 12.53 11.14 -8.03
N GLN A 73 12.28 10.02 -7.35
CA GLN A 73 10.94 9.40 -7.27
C GLN A 73 10.11 9.89 -6.07
N GLY A 74 10.47 11.03 -5.48
CA GLY A 74 9.82 11.53 -4.27
C GLY A 74 8.31 11.78 -4.42
N ILE A 75 7.85 12.20 -5.59
CA ILE A 75 6.42 12.39 -5.87
C ILE A 75 5.68 11.06 -5.76
N PHE A 76 6.19 9.99 -6.36
CA PHE A 76 5.53 8.68 -6.32
C PHE A 76 5.49 8.11 -4.90
N VAL A 77 6.57 8.23 -4.12
CA VAL A 77 6.59 7.83 -2.70
C VAL A 77 5.58 8.63 -1.88
N THR A 78 5.39 9.92 -2.20
CA THR A 78 4.34 10.74 -1.58
C THR A 78 2.96 10.24 -1.97
N THR A 79 2.71 9.96 -3.24
CA THR A 79 1.41 9.41 -3.67
C THR A 79 1.11 8.07 -3.00
N MET A 80 2.11 7.18 -2.86
CA MET A 80 1.93 5.88 -2.22
C MET A 80 1.44 6.01 -0.77
N ALA A 81 2.06 6.85 0.06
CA ALA A 81 1.57 6.94 1.44
C ALA A 81 0.41 7.89 1.67
N LEU A 82 0.10 8.80 0.76
CA LEU A 82 -1.23 9.42 0.75
C LEU A 82 -2.28 8.35 0.44
N GLY A 83 -2.02 7.48 -0.53
CA GLY A 83 -2.85 6.32 -0.84
C GLY A 83 -3.04 5.42 0.36
N CYS A 84 -1.96 5.05 1.06
CA CYS A 84 -2.06 4.28 2.31
C CYS A 84 -2.87 5.02 3.37
N LEU A 85 -2.60 6.30 3.62
CA LEU A 85 -3.32 7.05 4.65
C LEU A 85 -4.83 7.11 4.36
N LEU A 86 -5.21 7.44 3.13
CA LEU A 86 -6.61 7.53 2.71
C LEU A 86 -7.30 6.17 2.72
N ALA A 87 -6.63 5.11 2.26
CA ALA A 87 -7.15 3.75 2.33
C ALA A 87 -7.30 3.29 3.80
N GLY A 88 -6.35 3.62 4.65
CA GLY A 88 -6.39 3.34 6.08
C GLY A 88 -7.58 4.03 6.77
N ILE A 89 -7.82 5.32 6.47
CA ILE A 89 -9.00 6.05 6.95
C ILE A 89 -10.29 5.39 6.46
N GLY A 90 -10.36 5.02 5.18
CA GLY A 90 -11.52 4.32 4.61
C GLY A 90 -11.80 2.99 5.32
N LEU A 91 -10.75 2.24 5.67
CA LEU A 91 -10.88 0.97 6.40
C LEU A 91 -11.24 1.17 7.88
N VAL A 92 -10.78 2.25 8.52
CA VAL A 92 -11.25 2.63 9.87
C VAL A 92 -12.76 2.91 9.84
N ILE A 93 -13.24 3.65 8.83
CA ILE A 93 -14.67 3.90 8.65
C ILE A 93 -15.42 2.57 8.46
N ALA A 94 -14.93 1.70 7.57
CA ALA A 94 -15.53 0.38 7.36
C ALA A 94 -15.55 -0.48 8.62
N TRP A 95 -14.53 -0.38 9.48
CA TRP A 95 -14.47 -1.10 10.75
C TRP A 95 -15.52 -0.59 11.75
N ILE A 96 -15.69 0.72 11.91
CA ILE A 96 -16.69 1.26 12.84
C ILE A 96 -18.14 1.07 12.36
N THR A 97 -18.34 0.79 11.06
CA THR A 97 -19.65 0.51 10.46
C THR A 97 -19.84 -0.96 10.09
N LEU A 98 -19.05 -1.87 10.67
CA LEU A 98 -19.05 -3.29 10.27
C LEU A 98 -20.39 -3.96 10.63
N PRO A 99 -21.05 -4.69 9.71
CA PRO A 99 -22.21 -5.52 10.03
C PRO A 99 -21.84 -6.65 11.01
N GLU A 100 -22.78 -7.04 11.88
CA GLU A 100 -22.54 -8.09 12.91
C GLU A 100 -22.13 -9.45 12.32
N GLU A 101 -22.53 -9.74 11.08
CA GLU A 101 -22.25 -11.02 10.39
C GLU A 101 -20.91 -11.02 9.63
N SER A 102 -20.25 -9.86 9.52
CA SER A 102 -19.00 -9.72 8.77
C SER A 102 -17.77 -10.14 9.57
N SER A 103 -16.77 -10.65 8.86
CA SER A 103 -15.53 -11.08 9.48
C SER A 103 -14.64 -9.88 9.85
N ALA A 104 -14.70 -9.45 11.11
CA ALA A 104 -14.00 -8.24 11.58
C ALA A 104 -12.48 -8.25 11.31
N TRP A 105 -11.83 -9.42 11.35
CA TRP A 105 -10.39 -9.52 11.10
C TRP A 105 -10.01 -9.11 9.67
N PHE A 106 -10.91 -9.33 8.70
CA PHE A 106 -10.71 -9.00 7.30
C PHE A 106 -10.67 -7.49 7.04
N THR A 107 -11.20 -6.69 7.97
CA THR A 107 -11.09 -5.22 7.94
C THR A 107 -10.00 -4.72 8.87
N ILE A 108 -9.92 -5.24 10.10
CA ILE A 108 -8.97 -4.77 11.13
C ILE A 108 -7.52 -4.96 10.68
N LEU A 109 -7.16 -6.15 10.19
CA LEU A 109 -5.78 -6.45 9.81
C LEU A 109 -5.28 -5.52 8.69
N PRO A 110 -5.96 -5.40 7.54
CA PRO A 110 -5.54 -4.44 6.52
C PRO A 110 -5.59 -2.98 7.00
N THR A 111 -6.50 -2.61 7.90
CA THR A 111 -6.51 -1.25 8.51
C THR A 111 -5.17 -0.96 9.20
N ILE A 112 -4.74 -1.86 10.10
CA ILE A 112 -3.49 -1.71 10.86
C ILE A 112 -2.29 -1.69 9.91
N VAL A 113 -2.23 -2.63 8.97
CA VAL A 113 -1.12 -2.75 8.01
C VAL A 113 -0.99 -1.49 7.18
N VAL A 114 -2.09 -0.98 6.63
CA VAL A 114 -2.09 0.16 5.73
C VAL A 114 -1.77 1.47 6.47
N LEU A 115 -2.28 1.66 7.69
CA LEU A 115 -1.92 2.82 8.52
C LEU A 115 -0.45 2.77 8.97
N ALA A 116 0.06 1.60 9.36
CA ALA A 116 1.47 1.42 9.67
C ALA A 116 2.36 1.73 8.46
N LEU A 117 1.99 1.25 7.27
CA LEU A 117 2.68 1.57 6.02
C LEU A 117 2.65 3.07 5.71
N ALA A 118 1.54 3.77 5.94
CA ALA A 118 1.46 5.22 5.75
C ALA A 118 2.51 5.94 6.62
N CYS A 119 2.59 5.61 7.91
CA CYS A 119 3.57 6.18 8.83
C CYS A 119 5.01 5.85 8.42
N LEU A 120 5.28 4.59 8.07
CA LEU A 120 6.61 4.12 7.67
C LEU A 120 7.09 4.76 6.36
N LEU A 121 6.21 4.92 5.37
CA LEU A 121 6.53 5.59 4.11
C LEU A 121 6.79 7.09 4.35
N TRP A 122 6.05 7.75 5.23
CA TRP A 122 6.34 9.15 5.60
C TRP A 122 7.70 9.30 6.26
N TRP A 123 7.98 8.42 7.22
CA TRP A 123 9.24 8.46 7.93
C TRP A 123 10.42 8.15 7.00
N SER A 124 10.32 7.08 6.20
CA SER A 124 11.37 6.69 5.27
C SER A 124 11.59 7.72 4.15
N ARG A 125 10.52 8.37 3.68
CA ARG A 125 10.61 9.51 2.75
C ARG A 125 11.41 10.67 3.34
N GLN A 126 11.19 11.02 4.61
CA GLN A 126 11.95 12.09 5.26
C GLN A 126 13.44 11.75 5.37
N GLN A 127 13.78 10.50 5.71
CA GLN A 127 15.18 10.05 5.79
C GLN A 127 15.87 10.03 4.42
N ALA A 128 15.16 9.61 3.37
CA ALA A 128 15.68 9.51 2.01
C ALA A 128 15.46 10.79 1.17
N LYS A 129 15.17 11.94 1.79
CA LYS A 129 14.74 13.17 1.10
C LYS A 129 15.73 13.63 0.03
N ASP A 130 17.03 13.59 0.31
CA ASP A 130 18.06 14.07 -0.62
C ASP A 130 18.19 13.19 -1.87
N VAL A 131 17.86 11.89 -1.75
CA VAL A 131 17.83 10.96 -2.89
C VAL A 131 16.53 11.11 -3.68
N LEU A 132 15.41 11.26 -2.97
CA LEU A 132 14.08 11.37 -3.57
C LEU A 132 13.84 12.73 -4.26
N TYR A 133 14.47 13.79 -3.76
CA TYR A 133 14.37 15.16 -4.25
C TYR A 133 15.77 15.78 -4.38
N PRO A 134 16.57 15.31 -5.35
CA PRO A 134 17.91 15.86 -5.56
C PRO A 134 17.80 17.34 -5.93
N LYS A 135 18.66 18.18 -5.36
CA LYS A 135 18.78 19.57 -5.79
C LYS A 135 19.34 19.57 -7.22
N THR A 136 18.68 20.27 -8.13
CA THR A 136 19.28 20.63 -9.42
C THR A 136 20.41 21.62 -9.15
N GLU A 137 21.64 21.19 -9.41
CA GLU A 137 22.81 22.07 -9.47
C GLU A 137 22.76 22.97 -10.70
#